data_AF-A0A837IFP7-F1
#
_entry.id   AF-A0A837IFP7-F1
#
_cell.length_a   1.000
_cell.length_b   1.000
_cell.length_c   1.000
_cell.angle_alpha   90.00
_cell.angle_beta   90.00
_cell.angle_gamma   90.00
#
_symmetry.space_group_name_H-M   'P 1'
#
loop_
_entity.id
_entity.type
_entity.pdbx_description
1 polymer ?
#
loop_
_entity_poly.entity_id
_entity_poly.type
_entity_poly.pdbx_seq_one_letter_code
_entity_poly.pdbx_strand_id
1 'polypeptide(L)'
;MEVNKHRQKKRYGWLVFFAVLNWLVIGFVVWKVDPETMKNMIIPGSYFPMMMLVMGGIFWLLSILLMSAQAALRWTLGITAFLQMRVLGLGSVMNGVLILGLLISLEIYLMKTRPKKEVE
;
A
#
# COMPACT_ATOMS: atom_id res chain seq x y z
N MET A 1 24.22 8.10 -20.24
CA MET A 1 23.48 8.31 -18.96
C MET A 1 22.11 8.98 -19.13
N GLU A 2 21.83 9.73 -20.21
CA GLU A 2 20.57 10.51 -20.37
C GLU A 2 19.30 9.68 -20.62
N VAL A 3 19.40 8.57 -21.37
CA VAL A 3 18.27 7.66 -21.64
C VAL A 3 17.65 7.12 -20.35
N ASN A 4 18.48 6.90 -19.32
CA ASN A 4 18.03 6.36 -18.03
C ASN A 4 17.20 7.38 -17.24
N LYS A 5 17.56 8.67 -17.31
CA LYS A 5 16.80 9.77 -16.67
C LYS A 5 15.41 9.93 -17.30
N HIS A 6 15.30 9.84 -18.62
CA HIS A 6 14.01 9.90 -19.30
C HIS A 6 13.09 8.72 -18.95
N ARG A 7 13.65 7.50 -18.89
CA ARG A 7 12.89 6.29 -18.51
C ARG A 7 12.39 6.36 -17.06
N GLN A 8 13.21 6.86 -16.14
CA GLN A 8 12.80 7.07 -14.74
C GLN A 8 11.69 8.13 -14.62
N LYS A 9 11.83 9.28 -15.29
CA LYS A 9 10.79 10.33 -15.31
C LYS A 9 9.46 9.82 -15.85
N LYS A 10 9.48 9.06 -16.95
CA LYS A 10 8.26 8.48 -17.54
C LYS A 10 7.57 7.51 -16.57
N ARG A 11 8.34 6.63 -15.90
CA ARG A 11 7.81 5.70 -14.87
C ARG A 11 7.21 6.44 -13.68
N TYR A 12 7.88 7.49 -13.21
CA TYR A 12 7.39 8.31 -12.10
C TYR A 12 6.09 9.04 -12.47
N GLY A 13 5.99 9.57 -13.70
CA GLY A 13 4.76 10.18 -14.21
C GLY A 13 3.58 9.21 -14.20
N TRP A 14 3.78 7.96 -14.62
CA TRP A 14 2.74 6.93 -14.54
C TRP A 14 2.34 6.60 -13.10
N LEU A 15 3.30 6.50 -12.18
CA LEU A 15 3.01 6.27 -10.75
C LEU A 15 2.13 7.38 -10.17
N VAL A 16 2.47 8.64 -10.45
CA VAL A 16 1.68 9.80 -10.00
C VAL A 16 0.29 9.76 -10.62
N PHE A 17 0.17 9.47 -11.92
CA PHE A 17 -1.13 9.34 -12.58
C PHE A 17 -2.02 8.28 -11.92
N PHE A 18 -1.50 7.08 -11.68
CA PHE A 18 -2.26 6.01 -11.02
C PHE A 18 -2.60 6.35 -9.56
N ALA A 19 -1.69 7.02 -8.84
CA ALA A 19 -1.97 7.49 -7.49
C ALA A 19 -3.14 8.49 -7.48
N VAL A 20 -3.07 9.53 -8.31
CA VAL A 20 -4.12 10.56 -8.42
C VAL A 20 -5.44 9.92 -8.83
N LEU A 21 -5.45 9.08 -9.86
CA LEU A 21 -6.66 8.40 -10.32
C LEU A 21 -7.28 7.54 -9.21
N ASN A 22 -6.48 6.77 -8.49
CA ASN A 22 -6.98 5.93 -7.40
C ASN A 22 -7.58 6.77 -6.26
N TRP A 23 -6.92 7.85 -5.86
CA TRP A 23 -7.44 8.77 -4.83
C TRP A 23 -8.70 9.51 -5.27
N LEU A 24 -8.82 9.87 -6.56
CA LEU A 24 -10.07 10.42 -7.11
C LEU A 24 -11.21 9.40 -7.02
N VAL A 25 -10.95 8.13 -7.33
CA VAL A 25 -11.95 7.05 -7.18
C VAL A 25 -12.34 6.88 -5.71
N ILE A 26 -11.39 6.87 -4.78
CA ILE A 26 -11.68 6.82 -3.34
C ILE A 26 -12.57 8.01 -2.94
N GLY A 27 -12.20 9.23 -3.34
CA GLY A 27 -12.98 10.43 -3.05
C GLY A 27 -14.39 10.38 -3.64
N PHE A 28 -14.54 9.87 -4.86
CA PHE A 28 -15.84 9.68 -5.48
C PHE A 28 -16.70 8.66 -4.72
N VAL A 29 -16.12 7.52 -4.35
CA VAL A 29 -16.81 6.48 -3.56
C VAL A 29 -17.26 7.06 -2.22
N VAL A 30 -16.38 7.75 -1.49
CA VAL A 30 -16.73 8.37 -0.20
C VAL A 30 -17.83 9.43 -0.35
N TRP A 31 -17.86 10.17 -1.46
CA TRP A 31 -18.84 11.24 -1.67
C TRP A 31 -20.20 10.76 -2.16
N LYS A 32 -20.24 9.71 -2.99
CA LYS A 32 -21.45 9.30 -3.71
C LYS A 32 -21.99 7.92 -3.36
N VAL A 33 -21.17 7.08 -2.75
CA VAL A 33 -21.55 5.70 -2.44
C VAL A 33 -21.81 5.58 -0.95
N ASP A 34 -22.99 5.10 -0.61
CA ASP A 34 -23.30 4.76 0.78
C ASP A 34 -22.44 3.55 1.19
N PRO A 35 -21.62 3.64 2.25
CA PRO A 35 -20.77 2.55 2.70
C PRO A 35 -21.54 1.25 3.00
N GLU A 36 -22.82 1.35 3.37
CA GLU A 36 -23.64 0.15 3.61
C GLU A 36 -23.92 -0.62 2.32
N THR A 37 -24.00 0.06 1.17
CA THR A 37 -24.19 -0.59 -0.14
C THR A 37 -22.95 -1.33 -0.63
N MET A 38 -21.77 -0.95 -0.14
CA MET A 38 -20.51 -1.65 -0.44
C MET A 38 -20.22 -2.81 0.52
N LYS A 39 -20.93 -2.89 1.63
CA LYS A 39 -20.87 -4.02 2.55
C LYS A 39 -21.45 -5.25 1.87
N ASN A 40 -20.77 -6.39 1.99
CA ASN A 40 -21.22 -7.71 1.48
C ASN A 40 -21.16 -7.93 -0.03
N MET A 41 -20.60 -7.02 -0.85
CA MET A 41 -20.59 -7.21 -2.31
C MET A 41 -19.88 -8.50 -2.77
N ILE A 42 -18.85 -8.95 -2.03
CA ILE A 42 -18.06 -10.14 -2.37
C ILE A 42 -18.05 -11.13 -1.20
N ILE A 43 -17.71 -10.68 0.00
CA ILE A 43 -17.71 -11.50 1.21
C ILE A 43 -18.72 -10.91 2.18
N PRO A 44 -19.71 -11.69 2.66
CA PRO A 44 -20.66 -11.26 3.69
C PRO A 44 -19.94 -10.75 4.94
N GLY A 45 -20.42 -9.64 5.49
CA GLY A 45 -19.84 -8.90 6.61
C GLY A 45 -18.63 -8.03 6.25
N SER A 46 -18.11 -8.08 5.03
CA SER A 46 -16.85 -7.39 4.68
C SER A 46 -17.05 -6.12 3.84
N TYR A 47 -16.13 -5.16 4.03
CA TYR A 47 -15.94 -3.98 3.18
C TYR A 47 -14.83 -4.19 2.15
N PHE A 48 -14.73 -5.41 1.60
CA PHE A 48 -13.59 -5.83 0.77
C PHE A 48 -13.29 -4.92 -0.43
N PRO A 49 -14.28 -4.48 -1.24
CA PRO A 49 -14.01 -3.56 -2.36
C PRO A 49 -13.36 -2.25 -1.90
N MET A 50 -13.85 -1.68 -0.80
CA MET A 50 -13.30 -0.44 -0.24
C MET A 50 -11.91 -0.65 0.35
N MET A 51 -11.68 -1.78 1.02
CA MET A 51 -10.35 -2.16 1.51
C MET A 51 -9.34 -2.27 0.36
N MET A 52 -9.73 -2.87 -0.76
CA MET A 52 -8.86 -2.98 -1.95
C MET A 52 -8.53 -1.62 -2.55
N LEU A 53 -9.49 -0.70 -2.60
CA LEU A 53 -9.25 0.67 -3.05
C LEU A 53 -8.24 1.38 -2.13
N VAL A 54 -8.46 1.33 -0.81
CA VAL A 54 -7.55 1.91 0.18
C VAL A 54 -6.16 1.27 0.12
N MET A 55 -6.08 -0.05 -0.05
CA MET A 55 -4.82 -0.77 -0.26
C MET A 55 -4.07 -0.23 -1.47
N GLY A 56 -4.77 -0.05 -2.60
CA GLY A 56 -4.21 0.55 -3.81
C GLY A 56 -3.70 1.97 -3.56
N GLY A 57 -4.49 2.82 -2.89
CA GLY A 57 -4.13 4.20 -2.58
C GLY A 57 -2.87 4.31 -1.72
N ILE A 58 -2.79 3.50 -0.67
CA ILE A 58 -1.59 3.41 0.20
C ILE A 58 -0.39 2.89 -0.59
N PHE A 59 -0.57 1.85 -1.41
CA PHE A 59 0.50 1.29 -2.22
C PHE A 59 1.11 2.29 -3.18
N TRP A 60 0.28 3.03 -3.93
CA TRP A 60 0.78 4.02 -4.88
C TRP A 60 1.49 5.17 -4.18
N LEU A 61 0.95 5.67 -3.06
CA LEU A 61 1.62 6.69 -2.25
C LEU A 61 2.97 6.22 -1.72
N LEU A 62 3.03 5.04 -1.10
CA LEU A 62 4.28 4.50 -0.57
C LEU A 62 5.27 4.14 -1.68
N SER A 63 4.80 3.74 -2.86
CA SER A 63 5.68 3.48 -4.02
C SER A 63 6.37 4.74 -4.49
N ILE A 64 5.67 5.88 -4.44
CA ILE A 64 6.22 7.20 -4.73
C ILE A 64 7.18 7.64 -3.62
N LEU A 65 6.75 7.57 -2.36
CA LEU A 65 7.52 8.04 -1.19
C LEU A 65 8.82 7.25 -0.99
N LEU A 66 8.75 5.92 -1.10
CA LEU A 66 9.90 5.03 -0.87
C LEU A 66 10.71 4.78 -2.16
N MET A 67 10.25 5.29 -3.31
CA MET A 67 10.83 5.03 -4.64
C MET A 67 11.05 3.52 -4.91
N SER A 68 10.25 2.66 -4.29
CA SER A 68 10.44 1.21 -4.26
C SER A 68 9.11 0.48 -4.13
N ALA A 69 8.71 -0.23 -5.19
CA ALA A 69 7.50 -1.04 -5.17
C ALA A 69 7.58 -2.19 -4.16
N GLN A 70 8.77 -2.80 -3.97
CA GLN A 70 8.94 -3.90 -3.01
C GLN A 70 8.80 -3.44 -1.56
N ALA A 71 9.37 -2.29 -1.21
CA ALA A 71 9.18 -1.70 0.12
C ALA A 71 7.73 -1.26 0.31
N ALA A 72 7.17 -0.54 -0.66
CA ALA A 72 5.78 -0.08 -0.62
C ALA A 72 4.79 -1.23 -0.43
N LEU A 73 4.97 -2.34 -1.14
CA LEU A 73 4.09 -3.51 -1.02
C LEU A 73 4.14 -4.12 0.39
N ARG A 74 5.34 -4.30 0.96
CA ARG A 74 5.50 -4.83 2.34
C ARG A 74 4.79 -3.96 3.37
N TRP A 75 5.02 -2.65 3.31
CA TRP A 75 4.36 -1.70 4.20
C TRP A 75 2.85 -1.62 3.99
N THR A 76 2.40 -1.64 2.74
CA THR A 76 0.97 -1.65 2.42
C THR A 76 0.29 -2.87 3.01
N LEU A 77 0.85 -4.06 2.80
CA LEU A 77 0.29 -5.30 3.35
C LEU A 77 0.17 -5.26 4.87
N GLY A 78 1.19 -4.74 5.56
CA GLY A 78 1.12 -4.61 7.01
C GLY A 78 0.06 -3.61 7.48
N ILE A 79 0.00 -2.44 6.85
CA ILE A 79 -1.01 -1.41 7.17
C ILE A 79 -2.42 -1.93 6.89
N THR A 80 -2.65 -2.55 5.74
CA THR A 80 -3.99 -3.06 5.38
C THR A 80 -4.39 -4.28 6.18
N ALA A 81 -3.45 -5.16 6.57
CA ALA A 81 -3.73 -6.22 7.53
C ALA A 81 -4.18 -5.65 8.88
N PHE A 82 -3.53 -4.60 9.37
CA PHE A 82 -3.94 -3.92 10.60
C PHE A 82 -5.34 -3.29 10.48
N LEU A 83 -5.61 -2.58 9.38
CA LEU A 83 -6.92 -1.99 9.11
C LEU A 83 -8.01 -3.08 9.01
N GLN A 84 -7.71 -4.23 8.40
CA GLN A 84 -8.65 -5.35 8.30
C GLN A 84 -8.99 -5.90 9.69
N MET A 85 -7.99 -6.08 10.55
CA MET A 85 -8.24 -6.51 11.93
C MET A 85 -9.10 -5.48 12.68
N ARG A 86 -8.87 -4.18 12.48
CA ARG A 86 -9.72 -3.13 13.07
C ARG A 86 -11.17 -3.23 12.63
N VAL A 87 -11.43 -3.45 11.35
CA VAL A 87 -12.79 -3.63 10.82
C VAL A 87 -13.46 -4.89 11.40
N LEU A 88 -12.69 -5.97 11.60
CA LEU A 88 -13.19 -7.21 12.20
C LEU A 88 -13.35 -7.15 13.73
N GLY A 89 -13.03 -6.02 14.37
CA GLY A 89 -13.06 -5.87 15.83
C GLY A 89 -11.91 -6.58 16.57
N LEU A 90 -10.96 -7.18 15.85
CA LEU A 90 -9.79 -7.87 16.41
C LEU A 90 -8.58 -6.95 16.57
N GLY A 91 -8.60 -5.77 15.95
CA GLY A 91 -7.49 -4.84 15.96
C GLY A 91 -7.40 -4.09 17.28
N SER A 92 -6.27 -4.23 17.97
CA SER A 92 -5.90 -3.43 19.14
C SER A 92 -4.64 -2.61 18.87
N VAL A 93 -4.33 -1.62 19.71
CA VAL A 93 -3.06 -0.87 19.62
C VAL A 93 -1.86 -1.82 19.69
N MET A 94 -1.94 -2.86 20.54
CA MET A 94 -0.91 -3.89 20.66
C MET A 94 -0.69 -4.61 19.32
N ASN A 95 -1.74 -5.01 18.62
CA ASN A 95 -1.62 -5.66 17.31
C ASN A 95 -0.92 -4.74 16.30
N GLY A 96 -1.19 -3.44 16.35
CA GLY A 96 -0.54 -2.44 15.50
C GLY A 96 0.97 -2.36 15.77
N VAL A 97 1.36 -2.29 17.05
CA VAL A 97 2.78 -2.28 17.45
C VAL A 97 3.49 -3.57 17.03
N LEU A 98 2.85 -4.73 17.20
CA LEU A 98 3.42 -6.02 16.79
C LEU A 98 3.63 -6.10 15.28
N ILE A 99 2.64 -5.67 14.49
CA ILE A 99 2.78 -5.61 13.03
C ILE A 99 3.93 -4.67 12.63
N LEU A 100 4.01 -3.48 13.23
CA LEU A 100 5.09 -2.54 12.94
C LEU A 100 6.46 -3.14 13.27
N GLY A 101 6.61 -3.76 14.44
CA GLY A 101 7.84 -4.44 14.84
C GLY A 101 8.24 -5.56 13.87
N LEU A 102 7.26 -6.34 13.40
CA LEU A 102 7.49 -7.41 12.43
C LEU A 102 7.91 -6.86 11.05
N LEU A 103 7.26 -5.79 10.57
CA LEU A 103 7.63 -5.12 9.31
C LEU A 103 9.05 -4.54 9.37
N ILE A 104 9.38 -3.84 10.45
CA ILE A 104 10.71 -3.26 10.64
C ILE A 104 11.78 -4.36 10.69
N SER A 105 11.53 -5.44 11.45
CA SER A 105 12.46 -6.57 11.55
C SER A 105 12.69 -7.24 10.19
N LEU A 106 11.60 -7.43 9.42
CA LEU A 106 11.67 -7.97 8.06
C LEU A 106 12.45 -7.05 7.12
N GLU A 107 12.26 -5.74 7.22
CA GLU A 107 12.98 -4.76 6.40
C GLU A 107 14.49 -4.81 6.69
N ILE A 108 14.88 -4.83 7.97
CA ILE A 108 16.28 -4.94 8.39
C ILE A 108 16.90 -6.25 7.89
N TYR A 109 16.20 -7.38 8.03
CA TYR A 109 16.67 -8.68 7.55
C TYR A 109 16.92 -8.68 6.04
N LEU A 110 15.99 -8.11 5.26
CA LEU A 110 16.10 -8.04 3.81
C LEU A 110 17.17 -7.04 3.34
N MET A 111 17.45 -5.99 4.11
CA MET A 111 18.59 -5.11 3.85
C MET A 111 19.91 -5.84 4.06
N LYS A 112 20.03 -6.66 5.11
CA LYS A 112 21.26 -7.41 5.42
C LYS A 112 21.58 -8.50 4.40
N THR A 113 20.57 -9.14 3.83
CA THR A 113 20.73 -10.27 2.89
C THR A 113 20.94 -9.87 1.44
N ARG A 114 20.86 -8.58 1.09
CA ARG A 114 21.15 -8.12 -0.27
C ARG A 114 22.65 -8.27 -0.56
N PRO A 115 23.06 -9.08 -1.55
CA PRO A 115 24.47 -9.18 -1.93
C PRO A 115 24.97 -7.82 -2.39
N LYS A 116 26.12 -7.38 -1.87
CA LYS A 116 26.85 -6.24 -2.43
C LYS A 116 27.14 -6.61 -3.88
N LYS A 117 26.57 -5.85 -4.83
CA LYS A 117 27.05 -5.90 -6.20
C LYS A 117 28.47 -5.37 -6.17
N GLU A 118 29.45 -6.25 -6.35
CA GLU A 118 30.80 -5.86 -6.67
C GLU A 118 30.73 -5.07 -7.98
N VAL A 119 31.21 -3.83 -7.90
CA VAL A 119 31.36 -2.96 -9.06
C VAL A 119 32.72 -3.31 -9.64
N GLU A 120 32.72 -4.08 -10.73
CA GLU A 120 33.87 -4.19 -11.65
C GLU A 120 34.03 -2.89 -12.45
#